data_AF-A0A2W7J403-F1
#
_entry.id   AF-A0A2W7J403-F1
#
_cell.length_a   1.000
_cell.length_b   1.000
_cell.length_c   1.000
_cell.angle_alpha   90.00
_cell.angle_beta   90.00
_cell.angle_gamma   90.00
#
_symmetry.space_group_name_H-M   'P 1'
#
loop_
_entity.id
_entity.type
_entity.pdbx_description
1 polymer ?
#
loop_
_entity_poly.entity_id
_entity_poly.type
_entity_poly.pdbx_seq_one_letter_code
_entity_poly.pdbx_strand_id
1 'polypeptide(L)'
;MNLHVLRTWAALMLFACLTLTGCAHVQPPVPLDQQFWDAKEPTIGVAITVVPEPVLALTGNQGILDYAINKGVNSKLSDNVAKWQVGDLHTLPDVLVAKLQAKGYKAKRINEPVDLNAYKETSFREGYMTRDMTPVKAAYGVDRLLLVNVYATGATRSYYSVVPTSVPMAQVGGQGMVIDLADNKLLWFKPFVATQAAQGEWDEPTYTNLSNAFYQAMDNSRQQMITPFAQ
;
A
#
# COMPACT_ATOMS: atom_id res chain seq x y z
N MET A 1 9.76 -2.71 -55.31
CA MET A 1 9.29 -2.02 -54.09
C MET A 1 10.14 -0.77 -53.91
N ASN A 2 9.54 0.42 -53.94
CA ASN A 2 10.27 1.69 -54.09
C ASN A 2 11.01 2.07 -52.79
N LEU A 3 12.29 2.45 -52.89
CA LEU A 3 13.15 2.76 -51.72
C LEU A 3 12.56 3.85 -50.81
N HIS A 4 11.80 4.79 -51.39
CA HIS A 4 11.09 5.86 -50.68
C HIS A 4 9.91 5.35 -49.83
N VAL A 5 9.23 4.30 -50.26
CA VAL A 5 8.15 3.66 -49.50
C VAL A 5 8.74 2.91 -48.31
N LEU A 6 9.87 2.23 -48.50
CA LEU A 6 10.55 1.55 -47.39
C LEU A 6 11.05 2.53 -46.32
N ARG A 7 11.57 3.71 -46.72
CA ARG A 7 12.02 4.77 -45.80
C ARG A 7 10.89 5.42 -45.02
N THR A 8 9.74 5.67 -45.65
CA THR A 8 8.58 6.28 -44.99
C THR A 8 7.95 5.34 -43.97
N TRP A 9 7.86 4.04 -44.28
CA TRP A 9 7.37 3.03 -43.35
C TRP A 9 8.34 2.80 -42.17
N ALA A 10 9.66 2.80 -42.42
CA ALA A 10 10.65 2.73 -41.36
C ALA A 10 10.59 3.94 -40.42
N ALA A 11 10.40 5.15 -40.96
CA ALA A 11 10.24 6.36 -40.16
C ALA A 11 8.93 6.36 -39.34
N LEU A 12 7.83 5.85 -39.90
CA LEU A 12 6.56 5.73 -39.18
C LEU A 12 6.64 4.70 -38.03
N MET A 13 7.30 3.56 -38.25
CA MET A 13 7.57 2.58 -37.19
C MET A 13 8.48 3.16 -36.10
N LEU A 14 9.51 3.91 -36.46
CA LEU A 14 10.41 4.52 -35.49
C LEU A 14 9.69 5.60 -34.64
N PHE A 15 8.81 6.38 -35.25
CA PHE A 15 7.98 7.37 -34.55
C PHE A 15 6.95 6.71 -33.62
N ALA A 16 6.34 5.59 -34.03
CA ALA A 16 5.44 4.80 -33.18
C ALA A 16 6.15 4.13 -32.00
N CYS A 17 7.39 3.66 -32.19
CA CYS A 17 8.21 3.12 -31.09
C CYS A 17 8.64 4.18 -30.09
N LEU A 18 8.83 5.44 -30.51
CA LEU A 18 9.20 6.56 -29.63
C LEU A 18 8.04 7.03 -28.74
N THR A 19 6.78 6.78 -29.11
CA THR A 19 5.61 7.15 -28.29
C THR A 19 5.27 6.14 -27.19
N LEU A 20 5.95 4.99 -27.13
CA LEU A 20 5.67 3.91 -26.18
C LEU A 20 6.51 3.96 -24.89
N THR A 21 7.30 5.02 -24.68
CA THR A 21 8.03 5.21 -23.41
C THR A 21 7.10 5.82 -22.35
N GLY A 22 6.16 5.01 -21.85
CA GLY A 22 5.45 5.31 -20.61
C GLY A 22 6.39 5.04 -19.43
N CYS A 23 7.19 6.03 -19.02
CA CYS A 23 7.89 5.93 -17.75
C CYS A 23 6.84 5.88 -16.64
N ALA A 24 6.70 4.73 -16.00
CA ALA A 24 5.94 4.62 -14.77
C ALA A 24 6.68 5.46 -13.71
N HIS A 25 6.17 6.66 -13.43
CA HIS A 25 6.76 7.54 -12.43
C HIS A 25 6.39 7.00 -11.04
N VAL A 26 7.40 6.57 -10.29
CA VAL A 26 7.22 6.04 -8.93
C VAL A 26 7.68 7.10 -7.94
N GLN A 27 6.85 7.38 -6.94
CA GLN A 27 7.20 8.29 -5.84
C GLN A 27 8.32 7.67 -4.99
N PRO A 28 9.52 8.29 -4.90
CA PRO A 28 10.56 7.83 -3.99
C PRO A 28 10.15 8.06 -2.52
N PRO A 29 10.67 7.25 -1.57
CA PRO A 29 10.51 7.49 -0.14
C PRO A 29 10.94 8.91 0.26
N VAL A 30 10.15 9.55 1.12
CA VAL A 30 10.45 10.86 1.71
C VAL A 30 10.63 10.66 3.21
N PRO A 31 11.85 10.83 3.77
CA PRO A 31 12.08 10.70 5.21
C PRO A 31 11.48 11.88 5.98
N LEU A 32 11.14 11.66 7.25
CA LEU A 32 10.82 12.77 8.17
C LEU A 32 12.11 13.56 8.41
N ASP A 33 12.08 14.86 8.15
CA ASP A 33 13.21 15.76 8.33
C ASP A 33 13.10 16.58 9.63
N GLN A 34 14.17 17.31 9.96
CA GLN A 34 14.18 18.17 11.15
C GLN A 34 13.12 19.28 11.07
N GLN A 35 12.80 19.76 9.86
CA GLN A 35 11.79 20.80 9.67
C GLN A 35 10.40 20.32 10.11
N PHE A 36 10.04 19.07 9.84
CA PHE A 36 8.84 18.46 10.39
C PHE A 36 8.89 18.41 11.93
N TRP A 37 10.05 18.04 12.49
CA TRP A 37 10.24 17.89 13.93
C TRP A 37 10.16 19.20 14.72
N ASP A 38 10.64 20.29 14.12
CA ASP A 38 10.64 21.62 14.72
C ASP A 38 9.29 22.33 14.61
N ALA A 39 8.52 22.05 13.55
CA ALA A 39 7.20 22.66 13.31
C ALA A 39 6.10 22.01 14.16
N LYS A 40 5.97 22.41 15.44
CA LYS A 40 4.96 21.92 16.40
C LYS A 40 3.58 22.56 16.29
N GLU A 41 3.48 23.72 15.64
CA GLU A 41 2.22 24.47 15.55
C GLU A 41 1.08 23.78 14.78
N PRO A 42 1.33 23.10 13.64
CA PRO A 42 0.28 22.48 12.83
C PRO A 42 -0.48 21.38 13.58
N THR A 43 -1.79 21.33 13.40
CA THR A 43 -2.61 20.22 13.92
C THR A 43 -2.55 19.03 12.97
N ILE A 44 -2.16 17.87 13.46
CA ILE A 44 -2.02 16.63 12.67
C ILE A 44 -3.27 15.76 12.86
N GLY A 45 -4.03 15.56 11.79
CA GLY A 45 -5.03 14.50 11.71
C GLY A 45 -4.35 13.16 11.45
N VAL A 46 -4.75 12.11 12.15
CA VAL A 46 -4.24 10.75 11.92
C VAL A 46 -5.38 9.86 11.48
N ALA A 47 -5.22 9.22 10.32
CA ALA A 47 -6.25 8.38 9.71
C ALA A 47 -5.66 7.12 9.10
N ILE A 48 -6.53 6.15 8.83
CA ILE A 48 -6.24 4.97 8.03
C ILE A 48 -7.24 4.93 6.86
N THR A 49 -6.83 4.38 5.73
CA THR A 49 -7.76 4.11 4.62
C THR A 49 -8.69 2.96 4.96
N VAL A 50 -9.68 2.70 4.09
CA VAL A 50 -10.42 1.44 4.11
C VAL A 50 -9.42 0.29 4.01
N VAL A 51 -9.32 -0.52 5.06
CA VAL A 51 -8.43 -1.68 5.09
C VAL A 51 -9.08 -2.81 4.29
N PRO A 52 -8.41 -3.36 3.27
CA PRO A 52 -8.97 -4.43 2.47
C PRO A 52 -9.12 -5.71 3.32
N GLU A 53 -10.16 -6.48 3.00
CA GLU A 53 -10.34 -7.83 3.55
C GLU A 53 -9.19 -8.75 3.11
N PRO A 54 -8.73 -9.67 3.98
CA PRO A 54 -7.67 -10.60 3.61
C PRO A 54 -8.03 -11.50 2.43
N VAL A 55 -7.13 -11.56 1.44
CA VAL A 55 -7.31 -12.41 0.25
C VAL A 55 -6.07 -13.26 -0.03
N LEU A 56 -6.28 -14.41 -0.68
CA LEU A 56 -5.19 -15.16 -1.30
C LEU A 56 -4.90 -14.57 -2.69
N ALA A 57 -3.81 -13.81 -2.80
CA ALA A 57 -3.30 -13.30 -4.06
C ALA A 57 -2.50 -14.39 -4.79
N LEU A 58 -3.00 -14.83 -5.95
CA LEU A 58 -2.25 -15.70 -6.86
C LEU A 58 -1.46 -14.82 -7.83
N THR A 59 -0.15 -14.87 -7.74
CA THR A 59 0.78 -13.99 -8.47
C THR A 59 1.67 -14.79 -9.41
N GLY A 60 2.50 -14.11 -10.21
CA GLY A 60 3.40 -14.76 -11.17
C GLY A 60 2.83 -14.87 -12.59
N ASN A 61 3.57 -15.56 -13.47
CA ASN A 61 3.26 -15.62 -14.89
C ASN A 61 2.27 -16.74 -15.19
N GLN A 62 0.99 -16.40 -15.23
CA GLN A 62 -0.12 -17.33 -15.47
C GLN A 62 -1.14 -16.72 -16.42
N GLY A 63 -1.64 -17.51 -17.36
CA GLY A 63 -2.74 -17.09 -18.23
C GLY A 63 -4.07 -17.02 -17.47
N ILE A 64 -5.10 -16.44 -18.10
CA ILE A 64 -6.44 -16.33 -17.48
C ILE A 64 -7.01 -17.70 -17.11
N LEU A 65 -6.80 -18.71 -17.97
CA LEU A 65 -7.25 -20.08 -17.70
C LEU A 65 -6.47 -20.73 -16.56
N ASP A 66 -5.14 -20.56 -16.55
CA ASP A 66 -4.28 -21.05 -15.47
C ASP A 66 -4.68 -20.43 -14.13
N TYR A 67 -4.96 -19.12 -14.11
CA TYR A 67 -5.43 -18.42 -12.93
C TYR A 67 -6.76 -18.98 -12.41
N ALA A 68 -7.72 -19.28 -13.30
CA ALA A 68 -8.98 -19.91 -12.91
C ALA A 68 -8.78 -21.30 -12.31
N ILE A 69 -7.90 -22.12 -12.91
CA ILE A 69 -7.52 -23.43 -12.38
C ILE A 69 -6.87 -23.29 -11.00
N ASN A 70 -5.87 -22.41 -10.87
CA ASN A 70 -5.14 -22.17 -9.64
C ASN A 70 -6.08 -21.64 -8.53
N LYS A 71 -7.04 -20.78 -8.87
CA LYS A 71 -8.09 -20.31 -7.95
C LYS A 71 -8.96 -21.48 -7.45
N GLY A 72 -9.36 -22.39 -8.35
CA GLY A 72 -10.10 -23.59 -7.98
C GLY A 72 -9.32 -24.51 -7.05
N VAL A 73 -8.06 -24.79 -7.38
CA VAL A 73 -7.14 -25.63 -6.57
C VAL A 73 -6.90 -25.03 -5.19
N ASN A 74 -6.81 -23.71 -5.07
CA ASN A 74 -6.60 -23.01 -3.79
C ASN A 74 -7.90 -22.56 -3.11
N SER A 75 -9.07 -23.07 -3.49
CA SER A 75 -10.36 -22.63 -2.91
C SER A 75 -10.40 -22.76 -1.39
N LYS A 76 -10.04 -23.93 -0.84
CA LYS A 76 -10.00 -24.16 0.62
C LYS A 76 -9.05 -23.22 1.36
N LEU A 77 -7.88 -22.95 0.77
CA LEU A 77 -6.91 -22.00 1.33
C LEU A 77 -7.47 -20.57 1.27
N SER A 78 -8.07 -20.18 0.15
CA SER A 78 -8.71 -18.87 -0.03
C SER A 78 -9.82 -18.65 1.00
N ASP A 79 -10.67 -19.67 1.23
CA ASP A 79 -11.75 -19.63 2.22
C ASP A 79 -11.22 -19.53 3.65
N ASN A 80 -10.02 -20.05 3.93
CA ASN A 80 -9.36 -19.87 5.22
C ASN A 80 -8.81 -18.45 5.36
N VAL A 81 -8.09 -17.94 4.35
CA VAL A 81 -7.51 -16.59 4.34
C VAL A 81 -8.59 -15.53 4.55
N ALA A 82 -9.75 -15.67 3.89
CA ALA A 82 -10.86 -14.73 4.00
C ALA A 82 -11.49 -14.63 5.41
N LYS A 83 -11.12 -15.52 6.34
CA LYS A 83 -11.58 -15.49 7.74
C LYS A 83 -10.62 -14.74 8.67
N TRP A 84 -9.43 -14.40 8.20
CA TRP A 84 -8.45 -13.69 9.01
C TRP A 84 -8.95 -12.28 9.33
N GLN A 85 -8.55 -11.78 10.50
CA GLN A 85 -9.05 -10.49 10.98
C GLN A 85 -7.98 -9.41 10.87
N VAL A 86 -8.39 -8.21 10.45
CA VAL A 86 -7.53 -7.02 10.33
C VAL A 86 -7.78 -6.01 11.45
N GLY A 87 -8.47 -6.42 12.52
CA GLY A 87 -8.88 -5.60 13.65
C GLY A 87 -7.77 -4.69 14.21
N ASP A 88 -6.57 -5.23 14.37
CA ASP A 88 -5.44 -4.51 14.97
C ASP A 88 -4.96 -3.33 14.11
N LEU A 89 -5.14 -3.38 12.78
CA LEU A 89 -4.78 -2.27 11.90
C LEU A 89 -5.68 -1.06 12.14
N HIS A 90 -6.94 -1.25 12.52
CA HIS A 90 -7.86 -0.15 12.83
C HIS A 90 -7.48 0.61 14.10
N THR A 91 -6.66 0.02 14.97
CA THR A 91 -6.14 0.67 16.20
C THR A 91 -4.87 1.49 15.94
N LEU A 92 -4.23 1.32 14.78
CA LEU A 92 -2.96 1.98 14.46
C LEU A 92 -3.02 3.52 14.54
N PRO A 93 -4.10 4.20 14.11
CA PRO A 93 -4.20 5.65 14.28
C PRO A 93 -4.12 6.10 15.74
N ASP A 94 -4.69 5.35 16.70
CA ASP A 94 -4.62 5.69 18.13
C ASP A 94 -3.19 5.69 18.64
N VAL A 95 -2.43 4.65 18.26
CA VAL A 95 -1.03 4.50 18.66
C VAL A 95 -0.19 5.64 18.08
N LEU A 96 -0.41 6.00 16.81
CA LEU A 96 0.29 7.10 16.15
C LEU A 96 -0.05 8.46 16.77
N VAL A 97 -1.32 8.71 17.11
CA VAL A 97 -1.74 9.91 17.85
C VAL A 97 -0.99 9.99 19.18
N ALA A 98 -0.97 8.90 19.95
CA ALA A 98 -0.27 8.87 21.24
C ALA A 98 1.23 9.15 21.10
N LYS A 99 1.90 8.61 20.07
CA LYS A 99 3.31 8.88 19.79
C LYS A 99 3.57 10.35 19.43
N LEU A 100 2.72 10.94 18.59
CA LEU A 100 2.82 12.36 18.22
C LEU A 100 2.57 13.28 19.43
N GLN A 101 1.54 13.00 20.23
CA GLN A 101 1.22 13.77 21.43
C GLN A 101 2.34 13.70 22.48
N ALA A 102 2.94 12.53 22.69
CA ALA A 102 4.11 12.36 23.56
C ALA A 102 5.31 13.20 23.11
N LYS A 103 5.39 13.55 21.82
CA LYS A 103 6.40 14.45 21.24
C LYS A 103 5.96 15.92 21.20
N GLY A 104 4.85 16.28 21.86
CA GLY A 104 4.36 17.66 21.96
C GLY A 104 3.58 18.17 20.75
N TYR A 105 3.15 17.29 19.83
CA TYR A 105 2.29 17.70 18.71
C TYR A 105 0.83 17.77 19.10
N LYS A 106 0.10 18.70 18.46
CA LYS A 106 -1.36 18.71 18.41
C LYS A 106 -1.80 17.63 17.42
N ALA A 107 -2.08 16.42 17.91
CA ALA A 107 -2.55 15.32 17.07
C ALA A 107 -3.93 14.83 17.50
N LYS A 108 -4.79 14.48 16.54
CA LYS A 108 -6.10 13.88 16.78
C LYS A 108 -6.43 12.82 15.74
N ARG A 109 -7.22 11.83 16.16
CA ARG A 109 -7.72 10.79 15.27
C ARG A 109 -8.85 11.33 14.40
N ILE A 110 -8.83 10.93 13.13
CA ILE A 110 -10.00 10.95 12.25
C ILE A 110 -10.60 9.54 12.31
N ASN A 111 -11.85 9.43 12.77
CA ASN A 111 -12.45 8.14 13.12
C ASN A 111 -12.86 7.36 11.88
N GLU A 112 -13.32 8.08 10.86
CA GLU A 112 -13.79 7.54 9.62
C GLU A 112 -12.61 7.09 8.74
N PRO A 113 -12.63 5.86 8.20
CA PRO A 113 -11.65 5.44 7.20
C PRO A 113 -11.69 6.38 5.99
N VAL A 114 -10.51 6.74 5.50
CA VAL A 114 -10.38 7.61 4.32
C VAL A 114 -10.51 6.78 3.05
N ASP A 115 -11.55 7.03 2.25
CA ASP A 115 -11.62 6.51 0.89
C ASP A 115 -10.91 7.46 -0.08
N LEU A 116 -9.71 7.09 -0.53
CA LEU A 116 -8.93 7.89 -1.47
C LEU A 116 -9.61 8.07 -2.84
N ASN A 117 -10.54 7.18 -3.22
CA ASN A 117 -11.26 7.28 -4.48
C ASN A 117 -12.31 8.40 -4.48
N ALA A 118 -12.75 8.83 -3.29
CA ALA A 118 -13.67 9.95 -3.14
C ALA A 118 -13.01 11.32 -3.41
N TYR A 119 -11.68 11.37 -3.48
CA TYR A 119 -10.91 12.59 -3.72
C TYR A 119 -10.49 12.72 -5.18
N LYS A 120 -10.49 13.96 -5.66
CA LYS A 120 -10.12 14.30 -7.05
C LYS A 120 -8.69 13.84 -7.34
N GLU A 121 -8.50 13.13 -8.44
CA GLU A 121 -7.18 12.75 -8.94
C GLU A 121 -6.42 13.96 -9.50
N THR A 122 -5.13 14.01 -9.23
CA THR A 122 -4.20 15.05 -9.70
C THR A 122 -3.10 14.42 -10.54
N SER A 123 -2.49 15.21 -11.41
CA SER A 123 -1.33 14.76 -12.18
C SER A 123 -0.18 14.43 -11.24
N PHE A 124 0.53 13.33 -11.53
CA PHE A 124 1.73 12.96 -10.77
C PHE A 124 2.74 14.12 -10.73
N ARG A 125 3.21 14.42 -9.52
CA ARG A 125 4.32 15.34 -9.25
C ARG A 125 5.11 14.75 -8.10
N GLU A 126 6.42 14.57 -8.30
CA GLU A 126 7.29 14.02 -7.28
C GLU A 126 7.22 14.86 -5.99
N GLY A 127 7.04 14.19 -4.86
CA GLY A 127 6.89 14.80 -3.54
C GLY A 127 5.48 15.30 -3.24
N TYR A 128 4.47 14.96 -4.06
CA TYR A 128 3.08 15.37 -3.86
C TYR A 128 2.13 14.19 -3.99
N MET A 129 0.97 14.28 -3.32
CA MET A 129 -0.09 13.30 -3.41
C MET A 129 -0.78 13.35 -4.79
N THR A 130 -1.16 12.19 -5.34
CA THR A 130 -1.94 12.05 -6.60
C THR A 130 -3.45 12.22 -6.40
N ARG A 131 -3.86 12.57 -5.17
CA ARG A 131 -5.24 12.85 -4.76
C ARG A 131 -5.25 14.18 -4.04
N ASP A 132 -6.22 15.01 -4.34
CA ASP A 132 -6.39 16.30 -3.69
C ASP A 132 -6.99 16.13 -2.29
N MET A 133 -6.12 16.21 -1.27
CA MET A 133 -6.48 16.06 0.14
C MET A 133 -6.79 17.41 0.80
N THR A 134 -6.68 18.54 0.11
CA THR A 134 -6.95 19.87 0.69
C THR A 134 -8.34 19.99 1.36
N PRO A 135 -9.43 19.32 0.91
CA PRO A 135 -10.72 19.38 1.59
C PRO A 135 -10.72 18.81 3.02
N VAL A 136 -9.78 17.91 3.34
CA VAL A 136 -9.64 17.30 4.68
C VAL A 136 -9.39 18.38 5.74
N LYS A 137 -8.70 19.47 5.38
CA LYS A 137 -8.38 20.57 6.30
C LYS A 137 -9.64 21.19 6.91
N ALA A 138 -10.60 21.56 6.07
CA ALA A 138 -11.84 22.17 6.51
C ALA A 138 -12.77 21.13 7.19
N ALA A 139 -12.81 19.90 6.66
CA ALA A 139 -13.68 18.85 7.18
C ALA A 139 -13.33 18.45 8.62
N TYR A 140 -12.03 18.39 8.95
CA TYR A 140 -11.59 17.90 10.26
C TYR A 140 -10.83 18.94 11.09
N GLY A 141 -10.61 20.16 10.58
CA GLY A 141 -9.85 21.20 11.31
C GLY A 141 -8.43 20.76 11.63
N VAL A 142 -7.68 20.35 10.61
CA VAL A 142 -6.30 19.86 10.67
C VAL A 142 -5.46 20.52 9.58
N ASP A 143 -4.17 20.71 9.83
CA ASP A 143 -3.25 21.31 8.86
C ASP A 143 -2.45 20.26 8.09
N ARG A 144 -2.22 19.10 8.72
CA ARG A 144 -1.49 17.97 8.15
C ARG A 144 -2.29 16.69 8.35
N LEU A 145 -2.12 15.74 7.43
CA LEU A 145 -2.70 14.40 7.54
C LEU A 145 -1.60 13.35 7.57
N LEU A 146 -1.48 12.63 8.68
CA LEU A 146 -0.79 11.35 8.75
C LEU A 146 -1.76 10.26 8.33
N LEU A 147 -1.58 9.74 7.11
CA LEU A 147 -2.42 8.70 6.53
C LEU A 147 -1.65 7.39 6.44
N VAL A 148 -2.26 6.32 6.97
CA VAL A 148 -1.84 4.95 6.69
C VAL A 148 -2.74 4.41 5.58
N ASN A 149 -2.17 4.13 4.42
CA ASN A 149 -2.88 3.52 3.30
C ASN A 149 -2.51 2.04 3.19
N VAL A 150 -3.43 1.15 3.54
CA VAL A 150 -3.25 -0.31 3.41
C VAL A 150 -3.93 -0.75 2.12
N TYR A 151 -3.18 -1.38 1.22
CA TYR A 151 -3.72 -1.84 -0.08
C TYR A 151 -3.69 -3.37 -0.24
N ALA A 152 -3.03 -4.11 0.67
CA ALA A 152 -2.99 -5.57 0.63
C ALA A 152 -2.97 -6.18 2.03
N THR A 153 -3.82 -7.19 2.24
CA THR A 153 -3.88 -8.05 3.43
C THR A 153 -4.16 -9.48 2.95
N GLY A 154 -3.63 -10.48 3.67
CA GLY A 154 -3.87 -11.89 3.41
C GLY A 154 -2.59 -12.64 3.11
N ALA A 155 -2.58 -13.42 2.03
CA ALA A 155 -1.42 -14.22 1.65
C ALA A 155 -1.16 -14.14 0.15
N THR A 156 0.08 -14.37 -0.25
CA THR A 156 0.49 -14.46 -1.64
C THR A 156 1.03 -15.85 -1.95
N ARG A 157 0.71 -16.36 -3.14
CA ARG A 157 1.31 -17.60 -3.67
C ARG A 157 1.62 -17.40 -5.14
N SER A 158 2.87 -17.62 -5.51
CA SER A 158 3.35 -17.43 -6.89
C SER A 158 3.20 -18.69 -7.73
N TYR A 159 2.97 -18.50 -9.02
CA TYR A 159 2.77 -19.55 -10.02
C TYR A 159 3.51 -19.25 -11.33
N TYR A 160 3.87 -20.33 -12.04
CA TYR A 160 4.19 -20.32 -13.46
C TYR A 160 3.22 -21.29 -14.16
N SER A 161 2.30 -20.75 -14.97
CA SER A 161 1.11 -21.48 -15.43
C SER A 161 0.38 -22.12 -14.22
N VAL A 162 0.16 -23.43 -14.23
CA VAL A 162 -0.51 -24.17 -13.14
C VAL A 162 0.45 -24.69 -12.04
N VAL A 163 1.75 -24.44 -12.18
CA VAL A 163 2.77 -24.94 -11.25
C VAL A 163 3.06 -23.89 -10.18
N PRO A 164 2.85 -24.19 -8.88
CA PRO A 164 3.22 -23.27 -7.82
C PRO A 164 4.75 -23.09 -7.77
N THR A 165 5.20 -21.85 -7.74
CA THR A 165 6.62 -21.49 -7.60
C THR A 165 6.99 -21.06 -6.19
N SER A 166 6.00 -20.95 -5.29
CA SER A 166 6.22 -20.73 -3.86
C SER A 166 5.19 -21.47 -3.00
N VAL A 167 5.56 -21.65 -1.73
CA VAL A 167 4.57 -21.83 -0.66
C VAL A 167 3.77 -20.53 -0.46
N PRO A 168 2.57 -20.58 0.15
CA PRO A 168 1.87 -19.37 0.57
C PRO A 168 2.68 -18.60 1.60
N MET A 169 2.78 -17.28 1.43
CA MET A 169 3.39 -16.37 2.38
C MET A 169 2.35 -15.37 2.85
N ALA A 170 2.21 -15.18 4.16
CA ALA A 170 1.34 -14.15 4.68
C ALA A 170 1.93 -12.76 4.39
N GLN A 171 1.06 -11.79 4.09
CA GLN A 171 1.46 -10.47 3.64
C GLN A 171 0.52 -9.37 4.14
N VAL A 172 1.11 -8.26 4.57
CA VAL A 172 0.42 -6.98 4.74
C VAL A 172 1.24 -5.91 4.01
N GLY A 173 0.60 -5.17 3.11
CA GLY A 173 1.24 -4.19 2.24
C GLY A 173 0.51 -2.86 2.23
N GLY A 174 1.28 -1.78 2.20
CA GLY A 174 0.73 -0.44 2.28
C GLY A 174 1.78 0.65 2.11
N GLN A 175 1.42 1.84 2.55
CA GLN A 175 2.30 3.00 2.65
C GLN A 175 1.81 3.93 3.77
N GLY A 176 2.76 4.53 4.48
CA GLY A 176 2.50 5.65 5.38
C GLY A 176 2.88 6.96 4.70
N MET A 177 2.12 8.02 4.98
CA MET A 177 2.42 9.36 4.47
C MET A 177 2.02 10.46 5.43
N VAL A 178 2.80 11.53 5.49
CA VAL A 178 2.37 12.81 6.08
C VAL A 178 2.16 13.79 4.93
N ILE A 179 0.97 14.36 4.84
CA ILE A 179 0.53 15.25 3.77
C ILE A 179 0.33 16.64 4.37
N ASP A 180 0.93 17.67 3.75
CA ASP A 180 0.56 19.05 3.99
C ASP A 180 -0.76 19.36 3.26
N LEU A 181 -1.79 19.75 4.00
CA LEU A 181 -3.12 19.99 3.42
C LEU A 181 -3.26 21.38 2.79
N ALA A 182 -2.20 22.20 2.78
CA ALA A 182 -2.18 23.44 2.03
C ALA A 182 -1.99 23.19 0.52
N ASP A 183 -1.17 22.22 0.13
CA ASP A 183 -0.75 22.01 -1.26
C ASP A 183 -0.57 20.54 -1.67
N ASN A 184 -0.92 19.59 -0.80
CA ASN A 184 -0.74 18.13 -0.98
C ASN A 184 0.73 17.66 -1.00
N LYS A 185 1.68 18.46 -0.50
CA LYS A 185 3.08 18.05 -0.39
C LYS A 185 3.24 16.88 0.59
N LEU A 186 4.01 15.89 0.21
CA LEU A 186 4.43 14.79 1.07
C LEU A 186 5.59 15.26 1.95
N LEU A 187 5.32 15.42 3.24
CA LEU A 187 6.33 15.67 4.28
C LEU A 187 6.98 14.38 4.76
N TRP A 188 6.31 13.25 4.53
CA TRP A 188 6.83 11.91 4.72
C TRP A 188 6.12 10.95 3.78
N PHE A 189 6.85 9.98 3.27
CA PHE A 189 6.30 8.90 2.45
C PHE A 189 7.16 7.65 2.63
N LYS A 190 6.52 6.55 3.04
CA LYS A 190 7.19 5.28 3.25
C LYS A 190 6.30 4.12 2.83
N PRO A 191 6.56 3.52 1.65
CA PRO A 191 6.00 2.21 1.31
C PRO A 191 6.44 1.17 2.33
N PHE A 192 5.58 0.19 2.60
CA PHE A 192 5.93 -0.96 3.41
C PHE A 192 5.31 -2.23 2.86
N VAL A 193 6.05 -3.32 3.03
CA VAL A 193 5.57 -4.67 2.82
C VAL A 193 6.13 -5.52 3.95
N ALA A 194 5.23 -6.15 4.71
CA ALA A 194 5.59 -7.15 5.69
C ALA A 194 5.16 -8.52 5.16
N THR A 195 6.11 -9.43 5.01
CA THR A 195 5.87 -10.82 4.61
C THR A 195 6.37 -11.75 5.68
N GLN A 196 5.61 -12.82 5.95
CA GLN A 196 5.98 -13.83 6.92
C GLN A 196 5.66 -15.22 6.37
N ALA A 197 6.64 -16.11 6.41
CA ALA A 197 6.43 -17.52 6.14
C ALA A 197 5.81 -18.20 7.36
N ALA A 198 4.99 -19.23 7.13
CA ALA A 198 4.54 -20.12 8.19
C ALA A 198 5.75 -20.76 8.88
N GLN A 199 5.68 -20.89 10.20
CA GLN A 199 6.66 -21.64 10.96
C GLN A 199 6.20 -23.10 11.02
N GLY A 200 6.86 -23.98 10.28
CA GLY A 200 6.41 -25.36 10.08
C GLY A 200 5.53 -25.52 8.83
N GLU A 201 4.74 -26.60 8.78
CA GLU A 201 3.87 -26.89 7.65
C GLU A 201 2.74 -25.85 7.57
N TRP A 202 2.51 -25.33 6.37
CA TRP A 202 1.51 -24.30 6.13
C TRP A 202 0.13 -24.89 5.84
N ASP A 203 0.05 -26.13 5.36
CA ASP A 203 -1.14 -26.82 4.86
C ASP A 203 -1.76 -27.79 5.89
N GLU A 204 -1.49 -27.56 7.18
CA GLU A 204 -2.22 -28.20 8.26
C GLU A 204 -3.75 -28.05 8.05
N PRO A 205 -4.58 -28.99 8.54
CA PRO A 205 -6.03 -28.98 8.28
C PRO A 205 -6.75 -27.65 8.57
N THR A 206 -6.23 -26.85 9.49
CA THR A 206 -6.78 -25.54 9.89
C THR A 206 -5.96 -24.34 9.40
N TYR A 207 -4.81 -24.56 8.75
CA TYR A 207 -3.85 -23.53 8.33
C TYR A 207 -3.33 -22.66 9.49
N THR A 208 -3.24 -23.22 10.70
CA THR A 208 -2.90 -22.46 11.93
C THR A 208 -1.57 -21.74 11.79
N ASN A 209 -0.51 -22.45 11.37
CA ASN A 209 0.82 -21.85 11.21
C ASN A 209 0.83 -20.69 10.21
N LEU A 210 0.03 -20.76 9.15
CA LEU A 210 -0.10 -19.71 8.16
C LEU A 210 -0.87 -18.49 8.70
N SER A 211 -1.96 -18.72 9.46
CA SER A 211 -2.68 -17.62 10.13
C SER A 211 -1.82 -16.92 11.20
N ASN A 212 -0.99 -17.67 11.93
CA ASN A 212 -0.04 -17.10 12.89
C ASN A 212 1.01 -16.23 12.19
N ALA A 213 1.50 -16.68 11.03
CA ALA A 213 2.37 -15.86 10.19
C ALA A 213 1.70 -14.58 9.72
N PHE A 214 0.39 -14.60 9.42
CA PHE A 214 -0.36 -13.39 9.09
C PHE A 214 -0.42 -12.38 10.24
N TYR A 215 -0.71 -12.84 11.45
CA TYR A 215 -0.73 -11.95 12.62
C TYR A 215 0.66 -11.38 12.95
N GLN A 216 1.74 -12.15 12.72
CA GLN A 216 3.11 -11.65 12.80
C GLN A 216 3.43 -10.61 11.72
N ALA A 217 3.01 -10.84 10.46
CA ALA A 217 3.16 -9.87 9.38
C ALA A 217 2.40 -8.57 9.68
N MET A 218 1.20 -8.68 10.26
CA MET A 218 0.40 -7.54 10.69
C MET A 218 1.11 -6.74 11.79
N ASP A 219 1.63 -7.38 12.84
CA ASP A 219 2.42 -6.67 13.87
C ASP A 219 3.66 -5.99 13.27
N ASN A 220 4.43 -6.71 12.47
CA ASN A 220 5.60 -6.17 11.77
C ASN A 220 5.24 -4.94 10.91
N SER A 221 4.11 -4.97 10.20
CA SER A 221 3.64 -3.82 9.41
C SER A 221 3.30 -2.61 10.29
N ARG A 222 2.67 -2.82 11.45
CA ARG A 222 2.37 -1.76 12.42
C ARG A 222 3.67 -1.15 12.95
N GLN A 223 4.65 -1.97 13.30
CA GLN A 223 5.95 -1.47 13.76
C GLN A 223 6.62 -0.59 12.70
N GLN A 224 6.62 -1.01 11.43
CA GLN A 224 7.20 -0.20 10.34
C GLN A 224 6.59 1.21 10.22
N MET A 225 5.31 1.37 10.60
CA MET A 225 4.58 2.65 10.64
C MET A 225 4.79 3.42 11.94
N ILE A 226 4.98 2.75 13.07
CA ILE A 226 5.18 3.38 14.38
C ILE A 226 6.63 3.85 14.56
N THR A 227 7.62 3.07 14.14
CA THR A 227 9.05 3.35 14.37
C THR A 227 9.48 4.76 13.97
N PRO A 228 9.07 5.32 12.82
CA PRO A 228 9.44 6.68 12.42
C PRO A 228 9.02 7.76 13.43
N PHE A 229 7.99 7.49 14.25
CA PHE A 229 7.47 8.41 15.26
C PHE A 229 7.86 8.02 16.69
N ALA A 230 8.65 6.95 16.85
CA ALA A 230 9.10 6.47 18.15
C ALA A 230 10.48 7.02 18.56
N GLN A 231 11.29 7.46 17.60
CA GLN A 231 12.64 8.01 17.80
C GLN A 231 12.54 9.47 18.23
#